data_AF-A0A4Y2FSG5-F1
#
_entry.id   AF-A0A4Y2FSG5-F1
#
_cell.length_a   1.000
_cell.length_b   1.000
_cell.length_c   1.000
_cell.angle_alpha   90.00
_cell.angle_beta   90.00
_cell.angle_gamma   90.00
#
_symmetry.space_group_name_H-M   'P 1'
#
loop_
_entity.id
_entity.type
_entity.pdbx_description
1 polymer ?
#
loop_
_entity_poly.entity_id
_entity_poly.type
_entity_poly.pdbx_seq_one_letter_code
_entity_poly.pdbx_strand_id
1 'polypeptide(L)'
;METYSNQEKADMHFMYGLANGNDLEAERLQRQRFPRRHVTDRKMLERLHRRLCETGSFVTGMHDDTGHIRSVRTPQVVEDILQGVGDRPDISTREVSRAVNVRHSIVWRVLWGEGLHPSHVQKVQALIPADYVPRVEFARWFLQQLEAQPDFSAHVLFTDESTFTREGISNAPNLHVFF
;
A
#
# COMPACT_ATOMS: atom_id res chain seq x y z
N MET A 1 11.17 -13.71 -20.58
CA MET A 1 10.58 -15.00 -20.98
C MET A 1 9.41 -14.68 -21.91
N GLU A 2 9.41 -15.20 -23.12
CA GLU A 2 8.34 -14.98 -24.09
C GLU A 2 7.03 -15.61 -23.56
N THR A 3 5.99 -14.79 -23.50
CA THR A 3 4.68 -15.16 -22.96
C THR A 3 3.83 -15.75 -24.06
N TYR A 4 3.85 -17.08 -24.17
CA TYR A 4 2.90 -17.81 -25.01
C TYR A 4 1.49 -17.72 -24.42
N SER A 5 0.50 -17.49 -25.28
CA SER A 5 -0.92 -17.54 -24.92
C SER A 5 -1.35 -18.95 -24.52
N ASN A 6 -2.45 -19.08 -23.78
CA ASN A 6 -3.01 -20.39 -23.42
C ASN A 6 -3.39 -21.22 -24.66
N GLN A 7 -3.84 -20.56 -25.73
CA GLN A 7 -4.15 -21.23 -26.99
C GLN A 7 -2.90 -21.81 -27.65
N GLU A 8 -1.79 -21.06 -27.66
CA GLU A 8 -0.52 -21.57 -28.19
C GLU A 8 0.02 -22.74 -27.35
N LYS A 9 -0.14 -22.70 -26.03
CA LYS A 9 0.24 -23.83 -25.14
C LYS A 9 -0.62 -25.07 -25.37
N ALA A 10 -1.91 -24.91 -25.63
CA ALA A 10 -2.80 -26.02 -25.97
C ALA A 10 -2.42 -26.64 -27.31
N ASP A 11 -2.16 -25.82 -28.33
CA ASP A 11 -1.71 -26.28 -29.64
C ASP A 11 -0.37 -27.03 -29.53
N MET A 12 0.58 -26.52 -28.74
CA MET A 12 1.85 -27.19 -28.45
C MET A 12 1.67 -28.57 -27.80
N HIS A 13 0.82 -28.66 -26.78
CA HIS A 13 0.52 -29.94 -26.13
C HIS A 13 -0.13 -30.93 -27.09
N PHE A 14 -1.04 -30.45 -27.95
CA PHE A 14 -1.68 -31.29 -28.97
C PHE A 14 -0.66 -31.84 -29.98
N MET A 15 0.27 -31.02 -30.48
CA MET A 15 1.33 -31.49 -31.38
C MET A 15 2.27 -32.50 -30.71
N TYR A 16 2.57 -32.30 -29.43
CA TYR A 16 3.36 -33.25 -28.64
C TYR A 16 2.66 -34.60 -28.46
N GLY A 17 1.34 -34.58 -28.24
CA GLY A 17 0.51 -35.79 -28.22
C GLY A 17 0.47 -36.51 -29.56
N LEU A 18 0.31 -35.77 -30.67
CA LEU A 18 0.34 -36.33 -32.04
C LEU A 18 1.68 -36.98 -32.37
N ALA A 19 2.78 -36.45 -31.84
CA ALA A 19 4.11 -37.00 -31.98
C ALA A 19 4.41 -38.18 -31.03
N ASN A 20 3.41 -38.65 -30.28
CA ASN A 20 3.54 -39.71 -29.28
C ASN A 20 4.66 -39.43 -28.26
N GLY A 21 4.79 -38.18 -27.83
CA GLY A 21 5.81 -37.75 -26.86
C GLY A 21 7.21 -37.49 -27.44
N ASN A 22 7.39 -37.52 -28.76
CA ASN A 22 8.67 -37.20 -29.39
C ASN A 22 8.79 -35.69 -29.69
N ASP A 23 9.69 -35.00 -28.98
CA ASP A 23 9.91 -33.56 -29.13
C ASP A 23 10.33 -33.14 -30.55
N LEU A 24 11.12 -33.96 -31.25
CA LEU A 24 11.62 -33.65 -32.60
C LEU A 24 10.49 -33.67 -33.63
N GLU A 25 9.68 -34.72 -33.57
CA GLU A 25 8.52 -34.84 -34.44
C GLU A 25 7.46 -33.80 -34.09
N ALA A 26 7.26 -33.51 -32.81
CA ALA A 26 6.34 -32.47 -32.36
C ALA A 26 6.72 -31.08 -32.90
N GLU A 27 8.00 -30.72 -32.83
CA GLU A 27 8.52 -29.46 -33.39
C GLU A 27 8.33 -29.42 -34.92
N ARG A 28 8.67 -30.51 -35.62
CA ARG A 28 8.51 -30.62 -37.07
C ARG A 28 7.06 -30.45 -37.49
N LEU A 29 6.14 -31.15 -36.83
CA LEU A 29 4.71 -31.06 -37.09
C LEU A 29 4.18 -29.65 -36.77
N GLN A 30 4.68 -29.02 -35.70
CA GLN A 30 4.26 -27.67 -35.32
C GLN A 30 4.72 -26.62 -36.35
N ARG A 31 5.96 -26.71 -36.85
CA ARG A 31 6.48 -25.85 -37.93
C ARG A 31 5.70 -26.02 -39.22
N GLN A 32 5.32 -27.25 -39.57
CA GLN A 32 4.52 -27.54 -40.74
C GLN A 32 3.09 -26.97 -40.62
N ARG A 33 2.49 -27.09 -39.42
CA ARG A 33 1.10 -26.67 -39.17
C ARG A 33 0.96 -25.17 -38.93
N PHE A 34 1.96 -24.53 -38.31
CA PHE A 34 1.95 -23.12 -37.93
C PHE A 34 3.21 -22.39 -38.40
N PRO A 35 3.41 -22.21 -39.72
CA PRO A 35 4.65 -21.66 -40.29
C PRO A 35 4.92 -20.19 -39.92
N ARG A 36 3.92 -19.46 -39.40
CA ARG A 36 4.03 -18.06 -38.97
C ARG A 36 4.24 -17.88 -37.46
N ARG A 37 4.22 -18.95 -36.67
CA ARG A 37 4.41 -18.87 -35.22
C ARG A 37 5.89 -19.06 -34.86
N HIS A 38 6.31 -18.45 -33.76
CA HIS A 38 7.68 -18.59 -33.27
C HIS A 38 7.98 -20.06 -32.96
N VAL A 39 9.23 -20.47 -33.19
CA VAL A 39 9.69 -21.83 -32.91
C VAL A 39 9.57 -22.10 -31.41
N THR A 40 8.90 -23.19 -31.06
CA THR A 40 8.79 -23.63 -29.66
C THR A 40 10.11 -24.23 -29.21
N ASP A 41 10.62 -23.83 -28.05
CA ASP A 41 11.71 -24.54 -27.38
C ASP A 41 11.26 -25.99 -27.13
N ARG A 42 12.02 -26.98 -27.60
CA ARG A 42 11.72 -28.41 -27.45
C ARG A 42 11.45 -28.78 -26.00
N LYS A 43 12.25 -28.23 -25.08
CA LYS A 43 12.07 -28.46 -23.63
C LYS A 43 10.75 -27.88 -23.10
N MET A 44 10.12 -26.94 -23.81
CA MET A 44 8.85 -26.37 -23.41
C MET A 44 7.69 -27.34 -23.69
N LEU A 45 7.74 -28.13 -24.78
CA LEU A 45 6.72 -29.11 -25.12
C LEU A 45 6.59 -30.17 -24.02
N GLU A 46 7.72 -30.78 -23.67
CA GLU A 46 7.81 -31.73 -22.56
C GLU A 46 7.34 -31.11 -21.23
N ARG A 47 7.79 -29.89 -20.92
CA ARG A 47 7.42 -29.17 -19.68
C ARG A 47 5.93 -28.83 -19.61
N LEU A 48 5.25 -28.59 -20.73
CA LEU A 48 3.81 -28.32 -20.75
C LEU A 48 3.02 -29.61 -20.52
N HIS A 49 3.39 -30.69 -21.20
CA HIS A 49 2.74 -31.99 -21.03
C HIS A 49 2.90 -32.50 -19.59
N ARG A 50 4.13 -32.47 -19.05
CA ARG A 50 4.40 -32.86 -17.67
C ARG A 50 3.57 -32.07 -16.66
N ARG A 51 3.46 -30.76 -16.82
CA ARG A 51 2.64 -29.91 -15.95
C ARG A 51 1.17 -30.25 -16.01
N LEU A 52 0.62 -30.53 -17.18
CA LEU A 52 -0.77 -30.99 -17.27
C LEU A 52 -0.97 -32.32 -16.54
N CYS A 53 -0.01 -33.25 -16.62
CA CYS A 53 -0.08 -34.51 -15.90
C CYS A 53 0.04 -34.35 -14.37
N GLU A 54 0.92 -33.45 -13.91
CA GLU A 54 1.22 -33.27 -12.49
C GLU A 54 0.24 -32.33 -11.77
N THR A 55 -0.14 -31.22 -12.40
CA THR A 55 -0.93 -30.13 -11.76
C THR A 55 -2.22 -29.79 -12.51
N GLY A 56 -2.46 -30.36 -13.69
CA GLY A 56 -3.67 -30.08 -14.49
C GLY A 56 -3.74 -28.67 -15.07
N SER A 57 -2.66 -27.88 -15.03
CA SER A 57 -2.67 -26.48 -15.48
C SER A 57 -1.42 -26.09 -16.27
N PHE A 58 -1.61 -25.23 -17.27
CA PHE A 58 -0.53 -24.59 -18.04
C PHE A 58 0.15 -23.42 -17.29
N VAL A 59 -0.47 -22.97 -16.20
CA VAL A 59 0.11 -21.96 -15.33
C VAL A 59 1.32 -22.61 -14.69
N THR A 60 2.51 -22.01 -14.85
CA THR A 60 3.55 -22.27 -13.87
C THR A 60 2.90 -21.84 -12.58
N GLY A 61 2.68 -22.77 -11.64
CA GLY A 61 2.29 -22.38 -10.28
C GLY A 61 3.15 -21.18 -10.00
N MET A 62 2.50 -20.02 -9.83
CA MET A 62 3.24 -18.82 -9.53
C MET A 62 4.16 -19.25 -8.38
N HIS A 63 5.38 -18.74 -8.34
CA HIS A 63 6.10 -18.76 -7.10
C HIS A 63 5.27 -17.95 -6.08
N ASP A 64 4.15 -18.51 -5.62
CA ASP A 64 3.21 -17.91 -4.69
C ASP A 64 3.87 -17.80 -3.31
N ASP A 65 5.08 -18.32 -3.14
CA ASP A 65 5.88 -18.14 -1.93
C ASP A 65 7.38 -17.91 -2.15
N THR A 66 7.83 -17.56 -3.36
CA THR A 66 9.24 -17.12 -3.60
C THR A 66 9.35 -15.63 -3.92
N GLY A 67 8.32 -14.86 -3.59
CA GLY A 67 8.52 -13.44 -3.30
C GLY A 67 9.28 -13.32 -1.99
N HIS A 68 10.61 -13.30 -2.07
CA HIS A 68 11.56 -12.95 -1.00
C HIS A 68 11.04 -13.28 0.40
N ILE A 69 11.33 -14.50 0.88
CA ILE A 69 11.07 -14.94 2.25
C ILE A 69 11.19 -13.74 3.19
N ARG A 70 10.08 -13.48 3.88
CA ARG A 70 9.73 -12.36 4.76
C ARG A 70 10.65 -12.31 5.99
N SER A 71 11.96 -12.46 5.83
CA SER A 71 12.93 -12.69 6.91
C SER A 71 13.17 -11.47 7.79
N VAL A 72 12.63 -10.31 7.41
CA VAL A 72 12.72 -9.08 8.22
C VAL A 72 11.46 -8.78 9.04
N ARG A 73 10.42 -9.63 8.96
CA ARG A 73 9.30 -9.60 9.89
C ARG A 73 9.41 -10.76 10.86
N THR A 74 10.50 -10.81 11.63
CA THR A 74 10.42 -11.61 12.87
C THR A 74 9.30 -10.99 13.70
N PRO A 75 8.40 -11.81 14.30
CA PRO A 75 7.29 -11.28 15.11
C PRO A 75 7.76 -10.27 16.15
N GLN A 76 8.95 -10.49 16.71
CA GLN A 76 9.59 -9.57 17.64
C GLN A 76 9.84 -8.18 17.05
N VAL A 77 10.41 -8.08 15.84
CA VAL A 77 10.70 -6.77 15.21
C VAL A 77 9.40 -6.02 14.89
N VAL A 78 8.35 -6.75 14.50
CA VAL A 78 7.03 -6.14 14.28
C VAL A 78 6.50 -5.59 15.59
N GLU A 79 6.54 -6.38 16.66
CA GLU A 79 6.11 -5.96 17.99
C GLU A 79 6.89 -4.74 18.49
N ASP A 80 8.23 -4.76 18.39
CA ASP A 80 9.08 -3.64 18.82
C ASP A 80 8.75 -2.33 18.05
N ILE A 81 8.42 -2.44 16.76
CA ILE A 81 7.98 -1.29 15.94
C ILE A 81 6.63 -0.78 16.40
N LEU A 82 5.65 -1.68 16.62
CA LEU A 82 4.29 -1.30 17.01
C LEU A 82 4.26 -0.74 18.43
N GLN A 83 5.02 -1.33 19.35
CA GLN A 83 5.17 -0.85 20.71
C GLN A 83 5.82 0.54 20.72
N GLY A 84 6.88 0.75 19.94
CA GLY A 84 7.54 2.05 19.85
C GLY A 84 6.62 3.18 19.35
N VAL A 85 5.72 2.86 18.42
CA VAL A 85 4.70 3.81 17.92
C VAL A 85 3.52 3.94 18.89
N GLY A 86 3.11 2.86 19.56
CA GLY A 86 2.04 2.89 20.56
C GLY A 86 2.41 3.71 21.80
N ASP A 87 3.65 3.59 22.28
CA ASP A 87 4.16 4.35 23.43
C ASP A 87 4.33 5.84 23.09
N ARG A 88 4.73 6.13 21.85
CA ARG A 88 4.95 7.48 21.34
C ARG A 88 4.41 7.65 19.92
N PRO A 89 3.12 7.99 19.78
CA PRO A 89 2.48 8.13 18.47
C PRO A 89 3.11 9.23 17.58
N ASP A 90 3.80 10.20 18.18
CA ASP A 90 4.51 11.31 17.51
C ASP A 90 5.92 10.95 17.01
N ILE A 91 6.40 9.73 17.28
CA ILE A 91 7.76 9.32 16.94
C ILE A 91 7.97 9.26 15.43
N SER A 92 9.12 9.75 14.96
CA SER A 92 9.43 9.61 13.54
C SER A 92 9.76 8.17 13.18
N THR A 93 9.35 7.72 12.00
CA THR A 93 9.71 6.39 11.48
C THR A 93 11.22 6.15 11.40
N ARG A 94 12.01 7.23 11.28
CA ARG A 94 13.48 7.18 11.32
C ARG A 94 14.02 6.93 12.72
N GLU A 95 13.39 7.48 13.75
CA GLU A 95 13.76 7.19 15.15
C GLU A 95 13.41 5.75 15.51
N VAL A 96 12.22 5.25 15.14
CA VAL A 96 11.85 3.84 15.32
C VAL A 96 12.85 2.92 14.62
N SER A 97 13.23 3.25 13.38
CA SER A 97 14.24 2.53 12.61
C SER A 97 15.58 2.43 13.34
N ARG A 98 16.02 3.50 14.01
CA ARG A 98 17.26 3.50 14.81
C ARG A 98 17.12 2.73 16.11
N ALA A 99 15.96 2.84 16.79
CA ALA A 99 15.70 2.15 18.05
C ALA A 99 15.64 0.62 17.87
N VAL A 100 14.94 0.16 16.83
CA VAL A 100 14.77 -1.27 16.52
C VAL A 100 15.92 -1.81 15.64
N ASN A 101 16.84 -0.95 15.19
CA ASN A 101 17.97 -1.29 14.31
C ASN A 101 17.54 -1.99 13.01
N VAL A 102 16.54 -1.43 12.34
CA VAL A 102 16.03 -1.92 11.04
C VAL A 102 16.07 -0.81 10.01
N ARG A 103 16.05 -1.17 8.72
CA ARG A 103 15.91 -0.16 7.66
C ARG A 103 14.56 0.53 7.78
N HIS A 104 14.57 1.85 7.57
CA HIS A 104 13.37 2.71 7.58
C HIS A 104 12.22 2.21 6.69
N SER A 105 12.52 1.57 5.55
CA SER A 105 11.51 0.99 4.67
C SER A 105 10.74 -0.19 5.27
N ILE A 106 11.32 -0.90 6.25
CA ILE A 106 10.64 -1.98 6.99
C ILE A 106 9.62 -1.39 7.94
N VAL A 107 9.99 -0.35 8.70
CA VAL A 107 9.07 0.37 9.60
C VAL A 107 7.84 0.81 8.83
N TRP A 108 8.02 1.50 7.70
CA TRP A 108 6.89 1.89 6.85
C TRP A 108 6.02 0.70 6.42
N ARG A 109 6.63 -0.41 5.98
CA ARG A 109 5.88 -1.59 5.53
C ARG A 109 5.12 -2.29 6.67
N VAL A 110 5.63 -2.21 7.90
CA VAL A 110 4.93 -2.73 9.09
C VAL A 110 3.74 -1.82 9.40
N LEU A 111 3.96 -0.52 9.56
CA LEU A 111 2.89 0.44 9.88
C LEU A 111 1.74 0.40 8.84
N TRP A 112 2.07 0.45 7.54
CA TRP A 112 1.05 0.32 6.48
C TRP A 112 0.36 -1.04 6.47
N GLY A 113 1.06 -2.11 6.86
CA GLY A 113 0.47 -3.45 6.94
C GLY A 113 -0.56 -3.57 8.07
N GLU A 114 -0.34 -2.85 9.17
CA GLU A 114 -1.22 -2.80 10.33
C GLU A 114 -2.26 -1.66 10.25
N GLY A 115 -2.32 -0.93 9.13
CA GLY A 115 -3.28 0.17 8.93
C GLY A 115 -2.93 1.48 9.66
N LEU A 116 -1.73 1.59 10.20
CA LEU A 116 -1.25 2.79 10.89
C LEU A 116 -0.72 3.81 9.88
N HIS A 117 -1.41 4.95 9.78
CA HIS A 117 -1.08 6.01 8.83
C HIS A 117 -0.69 7.31 9.55
N PRO A 118 0.39 7.99 9.10
CA PRO A 118 0.75 9.27 9.68
C PRO A 118 -0.31 10.32 9.35
N SER A 119 -0.90 10.88 10.39
CA SER A 119 -1.84 11.99 10.33
C SER A 119 -1.13 13.29 10.71
N HIS A 120 -1.39 14.38 9.99
CA HIS A 120 -0.83 15.68 10.36
C HIS A 120 -1.52 16.20 11.62
N VAL A 121 -0.73 16.68 12.58
CA VAL A 121 -1.28 17.32 13.77
C VAL A 121 -1.70 18.74 13.42
N GLN A 122 -3.01 19.00 13.45
CA GLN A 122 -3.53 20.34 13.35
C GLN A 122 -3.43 21.02 14.71
N LYS A 123 -2.58 22.04 14.83
CA LYS A 123 -2.57 22.91 16.01
C LYS A 123 -3.86 23.73 16.03
N VAL A 124 -4.74 23.42 16.96
CA VAL A 124 -5.94 24.21 17.26
C VAL A 124 -5.72 25.04 18.52
N GLN A 125 -6.63 25.97 18.80
CA GLN A 125 -6.60 26.77 20.02
C GLN A 125 -6.51 25.86 21.26
N ALA A 126 -5.58 26.18 22.17
CA ALA A 126 -5.45 25.48 23.45
C ALA A 126 -6.60 25.88 24.38
N LEU A 127 -7.70 25.12 24.35
CA LEU A 127 -8.86 25.37 25.19
C LEU A 127 -8.65 24.84 26.59
N ILE A 128 -9.01 25.65 27.58
CA ILE A 128 -9.08 25.22 28.98
C ILE A 128 -10.53 24.88 29.35
N PRO A 129 -10.77 24.07 30.41
CA PRO A 129 -12.12 23.69 30.83
C PRO A 129 -13.10 24.86 31.02
N ALA A 130 -12.58 26.02 31.44
CA ALA A 130 -13.38 27.23 31.62
C ALA A 130 -13.91 27.83 30.30
N ASP A 131 -13.28 27.53 29.15
CA ASP A 131 -13.67 28.10 27.86
C ASP A 131 -14.88 27.41 27.23
N TYR A 132 -15.15 26.15 27.57
CA TYR A 132 -16.17 25.37 26.87
C TYR A 132 -17.57 25.94 27.04
N VAL A 133 -17.96 26.29 28.28
CA VAL A 133 -19.31 26.80 28.56
C VAL A 133 -19.56 28.15 27.88
N PRO A 134 -18.70 29.18 28.05
CA PRO A 134 -18.89 30.47 27.38
C PRO A 134 -18.93 30.36 25.86
N ARG A 135 -18.13 29.46 25.27
CA ARG A 135 -18.13 29.26 23.81
C ARG A 135 -19.44 28.66 23.29
N VAL A 136 -20.00 27.69 24.01
CA VAL A 136 -21.30 27.10 23.66
C VAL A 136 -22.42 28.13 23.85
N GLU A 137 -22.39 28.90 24.92
CA GLU A 137 -23.36 29.98 25.17
C GLU A 137 -23.30 31.05 24.08
N PHE A 138 -22.11 31.50 23.71
CA PHE A 138 -21.91 32.43 22.60
C PHE A 138 -22.45 31.87 21.28
N ALA A 139 -22.12 30.62 20.95
CA ALA A 139 -22.60 29.99 19.72
C ALA A 139 -24.14 29.90 19.68
N ARG A 140 -24.78 29.52 20.80
CA ARG A 140 -26.24 29.49 20.91
C ARG A 140 -26.85 30.87 20.77
N TRP A 141 -26.28 31.86 21.45
CA TRP A 141 -26.72 33.25 21.34
C TRP A 141 -26.62 33.76 19.91
N PHE A 142 -25.50 33.50 19.23
CA PHE A 142 -25.28 33.92 17.84
C PHE A 142 -26.29 33.28 16.88
N LEU A 143 -26.62 32.00 17.08
CA LEU A 143 -27.66 31.31 16.32
C LEU A 143 -29.05 31.93 16.54
N GLN A 144 -29.39 32.31 17.77
CA GLN A 144 -30.65 33.01 18.06
C GLN A 144 -30.72 34.38 17.37
N GLN A 145 -29.60 35.10 17.28
CA GLN A 145 -29.56 36.37 16.53
C GLN A 145 -29.80 36.14 15.03
N LEU A 146 -29.25 35.08 14.46
CA LEU A 146 -29.50 34.70 13.05
C LEU A 146 -30.96 34.30 12.78
N GLU A 147 -31.63 33.65 13.74
CA GLU A 147 -33.05 33.33 13.62
C GLU A 147 -33.93 34.58 13.66
N ALA A 148 -33.61 35.54 14.53
CA ALA A 148 -34.35 36.79 14.65
C ALA A 148 -34.09 37.73 13.45
N GLN A 149 -32.86 37.75 12.95
CA GLN A 149 -32.42 38.58 11.86
C GLN A 149 -31.45 37.79 10.94
N PRO A 150 -31.91 37.28 9.78
CA PRO A 150 -31.10 36.45 8.89
C PRO A 150 -29.82 37.13 8.37
N ASP A 151 -29.79 38.45 8.29
CA ASP A 151 -28.64 39.26 7.84
C ASP A 151 -27.76 39.76 9.00
N PHE A 152 -27.97 39.28 10.23
CA PHE A 152 -27.20 39.70 11.40
C PHE A 152 -25.69 39.54 11.22
N SER A 153 -25.24 38.42 10.62
CA SER A 153 -23.81 38.15 10.40
C SER A 153 -23.11 39.19 9.51
N ALA A 154 -23.84 39.82 8.57
CA ALA A 154 -23.29 40.85 7.71
C ALA A 154 -22.97 42.16 8.45
N HIS A 155 -23.52 42.33 9.66
CA HIS A 155 -23.34 43.51 10.50
C HIS A 155 -22.27 43.30 11.59
N VAL A 156 -21.67 42.11 11.68
CA VAL A 156 -20.65 41.78 12.68
C VAL A 156 -19.26 41.97 12.09
N LEU A 157 -18.46 42.84 12.70
CA LEU A 157 -17.05 43.03 12.37
C LEU A 157 -16.18 42.36 13.44
N PHE A 158 -15.40 41.36 13.04
CA PHE A 158 -14.36 40.78 13.89
C PHE A 158 -13.04 41.51 13.68
N THR A 159 -12.34 41.78 14.77
CA THR A 159 -10.98 42.33 14.74
C THR A 159 -10.09 41.42 15.58
N ASP A 160 -8.87 41.17 15.11
CA ASP A 160 -7.83 40.52 15.91
C ASP A 160 -6.56 41.37 15.90
N GLU A 161 -5.66 41.05 16.82
CA GLU A 161 -4.31 41.56 16.82
C GLU A 161 -3.36 40.39 16.47
N SER A 162 -2.56 40.57 15.41
CA SER A 162 -1.55 39.59 14.99
C SER A 162 -0.18 40.02 15.49
N THR A 163 0.49 39.13 16.21
CA THR A 163 1.87 39.34 16.69
C THR A 163 2.85 38.61 15.78
N PHE A 164 3.82 39.35 15.22
CA PHE A 164 4.92 38.78 14.44
C PHE A 164 6.19 38.78 15.30
N THR A 165 6.69 37.59 15.66
CA THR A 165 7.94 37.44 16.43
C THR A 165 9.11 37.02 15.54
N ARG A 166 10.34 37.31 15.98
CA ARG A 166 11.56 37.06 15.19
C ARG A 166 11.96 35.57 15.17
N GLU A 167 11.40 34.77 16.08
CA GLU A 167 11.75 33.35 16.24
C GLU A 167 11.14 32.43 15.17
N GLY A 168 10.26 32.95 14.30
CA GLY A 168 9.72 32.20 13.16
C GLY A 168 8.68 31.13 13.53
N ILE A 169 7.97 30.67 12.50
CA ILE A 169 6.91 29.66 12.62
C ILE A 169 7.59 28.29 12.86
N SER A 170 7.33 27.66 14.01
CA SER A 170 7.75 26.27 14.28
C SER A 170 7.35 25.36 13.10
N ASN A 171 8.18 24.37 12.74
CA ASN A 171 7.92 23.40 11.65
C ASN A 171 6.71 22.48 11.91
N ALA A 172 5.52 23.05 12.07
CA ALA A 172 4.24 22.36 12.23
C ALA A 172 3.90 21.40 11.07
N PRO A 173 4.29 21.67 9.80
CA PRO A 173 4.00 20.74 8.70
C PRO A 173 4.63 19.35 8.85
N ASN A 174 5.72 19.22 9.62
CA ASN A 174 6.42 17.95 9.82
C ASN A 174 5.94 17.19 11.06
N LEU A 175 4.93 17.70 11.78
CA LEU A 175 4.39 17.06 12.97
C LEU A 175 3.32 16.05 12.55
N HIS A 176 3.66 14.77 12.64
CA HIS A 176 2.76 13.66 12.35
C HIS A 176 2.55 12.79 13.58
N VAL A 177 1.37 12.20 13.68
CA VAL A 177 1.02 11.20 14.67
C VAL A 177 0.44 9.97 13.97
N PHE A 178 0.86 8.78 14.39
CA PHE A 178 0.31 7.52 13.88
C PHE A 178 -0.89 7.10 14.74
N PHE A 179 -2.01 6.79 14.09
CA PHE A 179 -3.23 6.20 14.68
C PHE A 179 -3.68 5.01 13.84
#